data_AF-A0A7V9ES65-F1
#
_entry.id   AF-A0A7V9ES65-F1
#
_cell.length_a   1.000
_cell.length_b   1.000
_cell.length_c   1.000
_cell.angle_alpha   90.00
_cell.angle_beta   90.00
_cell.angle_gamma   90.00
#
_symmetry.space_group_name_H-M   'P 1'
#
loop_
_entity.id
_entity.type
_entity.pdbx_description
1 polymer ?
#
loop_
_entity_poly.entity_id
_entity_poly.type
_entity_poly.pdbx_seq_one_letter_code
_entity_poly.pdbx_strand_id
1 'polypeptide(L)'
;MEYPAGSIGADLVRRNYIRYLTERYFRYREADASFGPKAVRRFSYAVLFKNIESRFKAPTYFIPLTRFDDLVDFLHRKIEATILGKRNRAKGHRNYETFDEFQLAQEAE
;
A
#
# COMPACT_ATOMS: atom_id res chain seq x y z
N MET A 1 -19.84 -2.66 -8.31
CA MET A 1 -19.78 -1.46 -7.48
C MET A 1 -19.02 -0.43 -8.28
N GLU A 2 -19.66 0.68 -8.61
CA GLU A 2 -19.07 1.73 -9.46
C GLU A 2 -18.44 2.79 -8.55
N TYR A 3 -17.28 3.31 -8.95
CA TYR A 3 -16.57 4.32 -8.18
C TYR A 3 -16.94 5.71 -8.68
N PRO A 4 -17.13 6.71 -7.79
CA PRO A 4 -17.43 8.07 -8.20
C PRO A 4 -16.34 8.64 -9.12
N ALA A 5 -16.73 9.42 -10.12
CA ALA A 5 -15.79 10.17 -10.95
C ALA A 5 -14.89 11.06 -10.07
N GLY A 6 -13.59 11.10 -10.37
CA GLY A 6 -12.60 11.82 -9.57
C GLY A 6 -12.13 11.09 -8.30
N SER A 7 -12.61 9.87 -8.03
CA SER A 7 -12.04 8.99 -7.00
C SER A 7 -10.91 8.12 -7.57
N ILE A 8 -9.99 7.69 -6.70
CA ILE A 8 -8.90 6.79 -7.07
C ILE A 8 -9.44 5.49 -7.70
N GLY A 9 -10.57 4.99 -7.22
CA GLY A 9 -11.17 3.75 -7.72
C GLY A 9 -11.67 3.83 -9.17
N ALA A 10 -11.98 5.03 -9.66
CA ALA A 10 -12.39 5.28 -11.04
C ALA A 10 -11.19 5.35 -12.01
N ASP A 11 -9.98 5.59 -11.51
CA ASP A 11 -8.73 5.56 -12.28
C ASP A 11 -8.07 4.18 -12.18
N LEU A 12 -8.03 3.44 -13.29
CA LEU A 12 -7.56 2.06 -13.30
C LEU A 12 -6.11 1.92 -12.83
N VAL A 13 -5.20 2.75 -13.36
CA VAL A 13 -3.76 2.64 -13.10
C VAL A 13 -3.47 2.99 -11.64
N ARG A 14 -4.03 4.10 -11.15
CA ARG A 14 -3.86 4.54 -9.76
C ARG A 14 -4.48 3.56 -8.78
N ARG A 15 -5.68 3.04 -9.08
CA ARG A 15 -6.31 1.99 -8.26
C ARG A 15 -5.42 0.75 -8.17
N ASN A 16 -4.88 0.29 -9.29
CA ASN A 16 -4.02 -0.89 -9.35
C ASN A 16 -2.72 -0.67 -8.57
N TYR A 17 -2.13 0.52 -8.64
CA TYR A 17 -0.94 0.83 -7.84
C TYR A 17 -1.22 0.85 -6.33
N ILE A 18 -2.35 1.42 -5.88
CA ILE A 18 -2.76 1.36 -4.47
C ILE A 18 -2.99 -0.09 -4.01
N ARG A 19 -3.59 -0.92 -4.88
CA ARG A 19 -3.75 -2.35 -4.63
C ARG A 19 -2.38 -3.04 -4.48
N TYR A 20 -1.46 -2.78 -5.40
CA TYR A 20 -0.08 -3.30 -5.36
C TYR A 20 0.61 -2.98 -4.04
N LEU A 21 0.60 -1.71 -3.61
CA LEU A 21 1.22 -1.29 -2.35
C LEU A 21 0.55 -1.94 -1.13
N THR A 22 -0.77 -2.08 -1.17
CA THR A 22 -1.54 -2.74 -0.11
C THR A 22 -1.18 -4.23 0.01
N GLU A 23 -1.13 -4.95 -1.10
CA GLU A 23 -0.70 -6.36 -1.14
C GLU A 23 0.76 -6.51 -0.70
N ARG A 24 1.65 -5.58 -1.10
CA ARG A 24 3.05 -5.56 -0.69
C ARG A 24 3.21 -5.42 0.82
N TYR A 25 2.47 -4.48 1.43
CA TYR A 25 2.44 -4.32 2.88
C TYR A 25 2.00 -5.61 3.58
N PHE A 26 0.94 -6.26 3.09
CA PHE A 26 0.44 -7.48 3.70
C PHE A 26 1.43 -8.64 3.60
N ARG A 27 2.07 -8.85 2.44
CA ARG A 27 3.15 -9.84 2.30
C ARG A 27 4.30 -9.58 3.27
N TYR A 28 4.65 -8.32 3.49
CA TYR A 28 5.72 -7.96 4.44
C TYR A 28 5.30 -8.22 5.88
N ARG A 29 4.05 -7.93 6.24
CA ARG A 29 3.52 -8.21 7.58
C ARG A 29 3.38 -9.71 7.86
N GLU A 30 3.11 -10.50 6.83
CA GLU A 30 3.10 -11.96 6.90
C GLU A 30 4.51 -12.50 7.11
N ALA A 31 5.49 -12.07 6.30
CA ALA A 31 6.90 -12.41 6.49
C ALA A 31 7.43 -11.95 7.86
N ASP A 32 6.97 -10.80 8.36
CA ASP A 32 7.33 -10.31 9.68
C ASP A 32 6.97 -11.31 10.77
N ALA A 33 5.82 -11.98 10.67
CA ALA A 33 5.37 -12.97 11.64
C ALA A 33 6.32 -14.18 11.73
N SER A 34 7.08 -14.46 10.67
CA SER A 34 8.10 -15.50 10.63
C SER A 34 9.41 -15.13 11.36
N PHE A 35 9.63 -13.85 11.73
CA PHE A 35 10.87 -13.43 12.42
C PHE A 35 10.88 -13.68 13.95
N GLY A 36 9.86 -14.34 14.51
CA GLY A 36 9.89 -14.89 15.86
C GLY A 36 8.68 -14.53 16.75
N PRO A 37 8.60 -15.10 17.96
CA PRO A 37 7.38 -15.08 18.80
C PRO A 37 6.88 -13.68 19.20
N LYS A 38 7.76 -12.67 19.26
CA LYS A 38 7.38 -11.26 19.51
C LYS A 38 6.89 -10.51 18.26
N ALA A 39 7.14 -11.04 17.06
CA ALA A 39 6.68 -10.46 15.79
C ALA A 39 5.20 -10.82 15.48
N VAL A 40 4.66 -11.81 16.19
CA VAL A 40 3.32 -12.40 16.03
C VAL A 40 2.24 -11.58 16.76
N ARG A 41 2.18 -10.27 16.58
CA ARG A 41 0.87 -9.62 16.79
C ARG A 41 0.04 -9.98 15.56
N ARG A 42 -1.05 -10.74 15.75
CA ARG A 42 -2.03 -11.05 14.69
C ARG A 42 -2.35 -9.76 13.94
N PHE A 43 -1.81 -9.61 12.74
CA PHE A 43 -2.14 -8.46 11.91
C PHE A 43 -3.41 -8.84 11.15
N SER A 44 -4.38 -7.93 11.15
CA SER A 44 -5.58 -8.09 10.34
C SER A 44 -5.50 -7.13 9.17
N TYR A 45 -5.84 -7.65 7.98
CA TYR A 45 -6.00 -6.87 6.76
C TYR A 45 -6.93 -5.67 6.97
N ALA A 46 -7.99 -5.86 7.77
CA ALA A 46 -8.95 -4.81 8.11
C ALA A 46 -8.34 -3.63 8.87
N VAL A 47 -7.24 -3.82 9.63
CA VAL A 47 -6.59 -2.74 10.37
C VAL A 47 -5.95 -1.72 9.44
N LEU A 48 -5.38 -2.16 8.31
CA LEU A 48 -4.85 -1.22 7.32
C LEU A 48 -5.97 -0.36 6.75
N PHE A 49 -7.06 -1.01 6.30
CA PHE A 49 -8.19 -0.31 5.71
C PHE A 49 -8.88 0.64 6.69
N LYS A 50 -9.04 0.25 7.96
CA LYS A 50 -9.52 1.17 9.02
C LYS A 50 -8.58 2.35 9.27
N ASN A 51 -7.27 2.15 9.19
CA ASN A 51 -6.32 3.26 9.33
C ASN A 51 -6.38 4.23 8.15
N ILE A 52 -6.56 3.70 6.93
CA ILE A 52 -6.79 4.51 5.73
C ILE A 52 -8.08 5.30 5.90
N GLU A 53 -9.19 4.63 6.23
CA GLU A 53 -10.48 5.27 6.42
C GLU A 53 -10.45 6.34 7.51
N SER A 54 -9.80 6.08 8.65
CA SER A 54 -9.65 7.06 9.73
C SER A 54 -8.86 8.30 9.32
N ARG A 55 -7.79 8.14 8.51
CA ARG A 55 -6.92 9.23 8.03
C ARG A 55 -7.53 10.02 6.87
N PHE A 56 -8.16 9.32 5.93
CA PHE A 56 -8.65 9.91 4.68
C PHE A 56 -10.14 10.23 4.72
N LYS A 57 -10.85 9.79 5.77
CA LYS A 57 -12.31 9.94 5.96
C LYS A 57 -13.14 9.32 4.84
N ALA A 58 -12.56 8.34 4.15
CA ALA A 58 -13.18 7.63 3.05
C ALA A 58 -12.59 6.21 2.92
N PRO A 59 -13.37 5.23 2.44
CA PRO A 59 -12.84 3.94 2.04
C PRO A 59 -11.76 4.10 0.96
N THR A 60 -10.74 3.23 0.96
CA THR A 60 -9.50 3.36 0.18
C THR A 60 -9.68 3.83 -1.27
N TYR A 61 -10.61 3.24 -2.01
CA TYR A 61 -10.81 3.55 -3.43
C TYR A 61 -11.82 4.67 -3.68
N PHE A 62 -12.52 5.14 -2.65
CA PHE A 62 -13.41 6.31 -2.70
C PHE A 62 -12.69 7.62 -2.36
N ILE A 63 -11.40 7.54 -2.05
CA ILE A 63 -10.55 8.72 -1.80
C ILE A 63 -10.43 9.53 -3.11
N PRO A 64 -10.54 10.87 -3.08
CA PRO A 64 -10.33 11.72 -4.25
C PRO A 64 -8.93 11.57 -4.86
N LEU A 65 -8.84 11.69 -6.18
CA LEU A 65 -7.55 11.66 -6.92
C LEU A 65 -6.55 12.71 -6.45
N THR A 66 -7.03 13.86 -5.98
CA THR A 66 -6.18 14.92 -5.41
C THR A 66 -5.39 14.50 -4.17
N ARG A 67 -5.76 13.38 -3.54
CA ARG A 67 -5.08 12.81 -2.36
C ARG A 67 -4.35 11.50 -2.69
N PHE A 68 -4.13 11.21 -3.96
CA PHE A 68 -3.43 10.02 -4.40
C PHE A 68 -2.02 9.95 -3.80
N ASP A 69 -1.22 11.00 -3.96
CA ASP A 69 0.16 11.04 -3.46
C ASP A 69 0.22 10.90 -1.93
N ASP A 70 -0.71 11.54 -1.21
CA ASP A 70 -0.85 11.39 0.25
C ASP A 70 -1.08 9.92 0.67
N LEU A 71 -1.88 9.18 -0.11
CA LEU A 71 -2.19 7.78 0.16
C LEU A 71 -1.00 6.88 -0.18
N VAL A 72 -0.29 7.17 -1.27
CA VAL A 72 0.96 6.50 -1.65
C VAL A 72 1.99 6.66 -0.54
N ASP A 73 2.25 7.89 -0.11
CA ASP A 73 3.17 8.21 1.00
C ASP A 73 2.79 7.48 2.28
N PHE A 74 1.49 7.46 2.61
CA PHE A 74 1.00 6.73 3.77
C PHE A 74 1.32 5.24 3.69
N LEU A 75 1.08 4.61 2.54
CA LEU A 75 1.35 3.18 2.32
C LEU A 75 2.85 2.89 2.30
N HIS A 76 3.67 3.72 1.65
CA HIS A 76 5.14 3.63 1.68
C HIS A 76 5.66 3.62 3.11
N ARG A 77 5.23 4.58 3.94
CA ARG A 77 5.60 4.64 5.37
C ARG A 77 5.17 3.38 6.13
N LYS A 78 4.00 2.81 5.82
CA LYS A 78 3.56 1.55 6.43
C LYS A 78 4.44 0.37 6.03
N ILE A 79 4.81 0.25 4.76
CA ILE A 79 5.69 -0.80 4.24
C ILE A 79 7.08 -0.66 4.86
N GLU A 80 7.65 0.54 4.87
CA GLU A 80 8.98 0.79 5.43
C GLU A 80 9.05 0.59 6.94
N ALA A 81 7.93 0.71 7.66
CA ALA A 81 7.87 0.47 9.09
C ALA A 81 7.87 -1.03 9.48
N THR A 82 7.63 -1.94 8.52
CA THR A 82 7.70 -3.40 8.74
C THR A 82 9.13 -3.87 9.04
N ILE A 83 9.29 -5.05 9.65
CA ILE A 83 10.63 -5.59 9.95
C ILE A 83 11.35 -5.88 8.62
N LEU A 84 10.68 -6.52 7.67
CA LEU A 84 11.25 -6.79 6.35
C LEU A 84 11.58 -5.49 5.59
N GLY A 85 10.68 -4.50 5.61
CA GLY A 85 10.90 -3.21 4.96
C GLY A 85 12.13 -2.47 5.51
N LYS A 86 12.32 -2.47 6.83
CA LYS A 86 13.53 -1.92 7.49
C LYS A 86 14.78 -2.69 7.08
N ARG A 87 14.72 -4.02 7.04
CA ARG A 87 15.85 -4.87 6.68
C ARG A 87 16.27 -4.68 5.23
N ASN A 88 15.32 -4.58 4.30
CA ASN A 88 15.58 -4.30 2.90
C ASN A 88 16.26 -2.94 2.72
N ARG A 89 15.74 -1.89 3.38
CA ARG A 89 16.35 -0.56 3.37
C ARG A 89 17.79 -0.59 3.89
N ALA A 90 18.04 -1.29 5.00
CA ALA A 90 19.39 -1.45 5.55
C ALA A 90 20.37 -2.16 4.60
N LYS A 91 19.85 -2.98 3.68
CA LYS A 91 20.62 -3.69 2.65
C LYS A 91 20.66 -2.98 1.29
N GLY A 92 20.03 -1.80 1.17
CA GLY A 92 19.90 -1.10 -0.11
C GLY A 92 18.93 -1.76 -1.09
N HIS A 93 18.09 -2.71 -0.66
CA HIS A 93 17.07 -3.32 -1.50
C HIS A 93 15.82 -2.45 -1.56
N ARG A 94 15.23 -2.36 -2.75
CA ARG A 94 13.98 -1.62 -2.99
C ARG A 94 12.78 -2.35 -2.38
N ASN A 95 11.92 -1.60 -1.70
CA ASN A 95 10.71 -2.17 -1.10
C ASN A 95 9.53 -2.24 -2.07
N TYR A 96 9.47 -1.34 -3.04
CA TYR A 96 8.38 -1.21 -4.02
C TYR A 96 8.90 -0.48 -5.28
N GLU A 97 8.18 -0.63 -6.38
CA GLU A 97 8.31 0.20 -7.59
C GLU A 97 7.72 1.59 -7.35
N THR A 98 8.19 2.59 -8.09
CA THR A 98 7.56 3.91 -8.13
C THR A 98 6.26 3.83 -8.93
N PHE A 99 5.44 4.88 -8.82
CA PHE A 99 4.22 4.94 -9.61
C PHE A 99 4.52 4.96 -11.11
N ASP A 100 5.52 5.73 -11.54
CA ASP A 100 5.91 5.83 -12.95
C ASP A 100 6.41 4.50 -13.51
N GLU A 101 7.25 3.78 -12.77
CA GLU A 101 7.70 2.44 -13.17
C GLU A 101 6.54 1.45 -13.24
N PHE A 102 5.64 1.48 -12.26
CA PHE A 102 4.45 0.62 -12.24
C PHE A 102 3.54 0.92 -13.43
N GLN A 103 3.34 2.20 -13.75
CA GLN A 103 2.53 2.63 -14.89
C GLN A 103 3.16 2.15 -16.20
N LEU A 104 4.46 2.37 -16.40
CA LEU A 104 5.17 1.90 -17.59
C LEU A 104 5.07 0.38 -17.77
N ALA A 105 5.16 -0.39 -16.68
CA ALA A 105 4.99 -1.83 -16.72
C ALA A 105 3.57 -2.27 -17.12
N GLN A 106 2.54 -1.50 -16.73
CA GLN A 106 1.15 -1.77 -17.10
C GLN A 106 0.79 -1.35 -18.53
N GLU A 107 1.53 -0.41 -19.12
CA GLU A 107 1.36 0.03 -20.51
C GLU A 107 2.11 -0.86 -21.52
N ALA A 108 3.08 -1.65 -21.04
CA ALA A 108 3.88 -2.56 -21.85
C ALA A 108 3.27 -3.97 -22.01
N GLU A 109 2.15 -4.26 -21.33
CA GLU A 109 1.34 -5.49 -21.42
C GLU A 109 0.10 -5.28 -22.32
#